data_AF-A0A0N8R6H3-F1
#
_entry.id   AF-A0A0N8R6H3-F1
#
_cell.length_a   1.000
_cell.length_b   1.000
_cell.length_c   1.000
_cell.angle_alpha   90.00
_cell.angle_beta   90.00
_cell.angle_gamma   90.00
#
_symmetry.space_group_name_H-M   'P 1'
#
loop_
_entity.id
_entity.type
_entity.pdbx_description
1 polymer ?
#
loop_
_entity_poly.entity_id
_entity_poly.type
_entity_poly.pdbx_seq_one_letter_code
_entity_poly.pdbx_strand_id
1 'polypeptide(L)' 'MVDLAVAGHGIVLGWQPMIDRHVQSGALVPACRKSVGAVGGYYLLTPSGKTPRRAARAFEKWLADELATVAPPL' A
#
# COMPACT_ATOMS: atom_id res chain seq x y z
N MET A 1 -5.03 -1.57 -14.93
CA MET A 1 -3.75 -1.13 -15.55
C MET A 1 -2.62 -2.09 -15.21
N VAL A 2 -2.44 -2.47 -13.95
CA VAL A 2 -1.44 -3.49 -13.55
C VAL A 2 -1.65 -4.82 -14.27
N ASP A 3 -2.90 -5.29 -14.43
CA ASP A 3 -3.19 -6.56 -15.12
C ASP A 3 -2.72 -6.59 -16.59
N LEU A 4 -2.70 -5.45 -17.27
CA LEU A 4 -2.18 -5.37 -18.65
C LEU A 4 -0.66 -5.53 -18.68
N ALA A 5 0.05 -4.97 -17.70
CA ALA A 5 1.49 -5.16 -17.56
C ALA A 5 1.82 -6.61 -17.17
N VAL A 6 1.03 -7.22 -16.28
CA VAL A 6 1.15 -8.65 -15.94
C VAL A 6 0.90 -9.53 -17.19
N ALA A 7 -0.04 -9.16 -18.05
CA ALA A 7 -0.29 -9.83 -19.32
C ALA A 7 0.72 -9.50 -20.43
N GLY A 8 1.81 -8.78 -20.13
CA GLY A 8 2.88 -8.46 -21.10
C GLY A 8 2.57 -7.35 -22.10
N HIS A 9 1.50 -6.57 -21.90
CA HIS A 9 1.09 -5.52 -22.83
C HIS A 9 1.80 -4.17 -22.58
N GLY A 10 2.81 -4.12 -21.71
CA GLY A 10 3.63 -2.93 -21.49
C GLY A 10 4.21 -2.80 -20.09
N ILE A 11 4.61 -1.57 -19.75
CA ILE A 11 5.18 -1.19 -18.45
C ILE A 11 4.20 -0.30 -17.71
N VAL A 12 4.13 -0.42 -16.38
CA VAL A 12 3.27 0.41 -15.52
C VAL A 12 4.09 1.00 -14.37
N LEU A 13 3.78 2.24 -13.99
CA LEU A 13 4.21 2.81 -12.72
C LEU A 13 3.18 2.43 -11.65
N GLY A 14 3.59 1.60 -10.69
CA GLY A 14 2.75 1.15 -9.58
C GLY A 14 3.29 1.64 -8.25
N TRP A 15 2.40 1.88 -7.30
CA TRP A 15 2.78 2.11 -5.91
C TRP A 15 3.21 0.79 -5.28
N GLN A 16 4.38 0.77 -4.62
CA GLN A 16 4.99 -0.44 -4.05
C GLN A 16 3.97 -1.34 -3.32
N PRO A 17 3.18 -0.87 -2.34
CA PRO A 17 2.24 -1.74 -1.62
C PRO A 17 1.22 -2.46 -2.52
N MET A 18 0.88 -1.87 -3.67
CA MET A 18 -0.08 -2.46 -4.61
C MET A 18 0.56 -3.49 -5.55
N ILE A 19 1.83 -3.32 -5.91
CA ILE A 19 2.52 -4.18 -6.87
C ILE A 19 3.48 -5.17 -6.22
N ASP A 20 3.81 -5.01 -4.94
CA ASP A 20 4.79 -5.83 -4.22
C ASP A 20 4.46 -7.31 -4.30
N ARG A 21 3.18 -7.69 -4.17
CA ARG A 21 2.75 -9.08 -4.32
C ARG A 21 3.04 -9.64 -5.71
N HIS A 22 2.86 -8.84 -6.75
CA HIS A 22 3.13 -9.25 -8.14
C HIS A 22 4.63 -9.29 -8.44
N VAL A 23 5.42 -8.40 -7.82
CA VAL A 23 6.88 -8.42 -7.92
C VAL A 23 7.45 -9.64 -7.18
N GLN A 24 6.98 -9.91 -5.96
CA GLN A 24 7.40 -11.07 -5.16
C GLN A 24 7.04 -12.40 -5.83
N SER A 25 5.89 -12.47 -6.51
CA SER A 25 5.50 -13.67 -7.26
C SER A 25 6.20 -13.82 -8.62
N GLY A 26 6.97 -12.82 -9.06
CA GLY A 26 7.59 -12.78 -10.38
C GLY A 26 6.63 -12.47 -11.54
N ALA A 27 5.36 -12.17 -11.25
CA ALA A 27 4.39 -11.71 -12.26
C ALA A 27 4.71 -10.32 -12.81
N LEU A 28 5.45 -9.50 -12.05
CA LEU A 28 6.06 -8.26 -12.50
C LEU A 28 7.54 -8.27 -12.14
N VAL A 29 8.34 -7.59 -12.97
CA VAL A 29 9.76 -7.37 -12.70
C VAL A 29 10.09 -5.87 -12.81
N PRO A 30 10.99 -5.33 -11.98
CA PRO A 30 11.39 -3.93 -12.09
C PRO A 30 11.96 -3.61 -13.47
N ALA A 31 11.33 -2.67 -14.20
CA ALA A 31 11.80 -2.25 -15.52
C ALA A 31 13.10 -1.42 -15.45
N CYS A 32 13.37 -0.77 -14.32
CA CYS A 32 14.61 -0.04 -14.07
C CYS A 32 14.95 -0.01 -12.57
N ARG A 33 16.20 0.37 -12.24
CA ARG A 33 16.70 0.44 -10.85
C ARG A 33 16.26 1.70 -10.09
N LYS A 34 15.58 2.65 -10.75
CA LYS A 34 15.15 3.89 -10.12
C LYS A 34 13.72 3.73 -9.61
N SER A 35 13.53 3.89 -8.31
CA SER A 35 12.23 4.14 -7.70
C SER A 35 12.12 5.62 -7.37
N VAL A 36 10.90 6.15 -7.46
CA VAL A 36 10.57 7.43 -6.84
C VAL A 36 9.99 7.08 -5.48
N GLY A 37 10.66 7.49 -4.40
CA GLY A 37 10.13 7.32 -3.05
C GLY A 37 8.73 7.91 -2.98
N ALA A 38 7.79 7.16 -2.42
CA ALA A 38 6.38 7.52 -2.43
C ALA A 38 6.17 8.93 -1.84
N VAL A 39 5.83 9.90 -2.70
CA VAL A 39 5.34 11.21 -2.26
C VAL A 39 3.85 11.03 -1.93
N GLY A 40 3.56 10.45 -0.76
CA GLY A 40 2.22 10.32 -0.22
C GLY A 40 2.03 9.10 0.69
N GLY A 41 0.88 9.05 1.37
CA GLY A 41 0.52 7.99 2.31
C GLY A 41 -0.99 7.84 2.44
N TYR A 42 -1.42 6.77 3.12
CA TYR A 42 -2.83 6.56 3.45
C TYR A 42 -3.19 7.32 4.73
N TYR A 43 -4.37 7.95 4.73
CA TYR A 43 -4.90 8.64 5.90
C TYR A 43 -6.11 7.89 6.46
N LEU A 44 -6.10 7.68 7.78
CA LEU A 44 -7.28 7.18 8.50
C LEU A 44 -8.13 8.38 8.93
N LEU A 45 -9.32 8.52 8.33
CA LEU A 45 -10.22 9.64 8.59
C LEU A 45 -11.32 9.21 9.56
N THR A 46 -11.53 10.00 10.62
CA THR A 46 -12.62 9.82 11.58
C THR A 46 -13.56 11.03 11.55
N PRO A 47 -14.89 10.85 11.66
CA PRO A 47 -15.82 11.96 11.68
C PRO A 47 -15.58 12.89 12.88
N SER A 48 -15.42 14.19 12.64
CA SER A 48 -15.31 15.18 13.71
C SER A 48 -16.62 15.30 14.50
N GLY A 49 -16.52 15.42 15.82
CA GLY A 49 -17.66 15.66 16.71
C GLY A 49 -18.48 14.43 17.13
N LYS A 50 -18.13 13.22 16.68
CA LYS A 50 -18.75 11.97 17.18
C LYS A 50 -17.72 11.16 17.94
N THR A 51 -18.05 10.75 19.16
CA THR A 51 -17.26 9.77 19.91
C THR A 51 -17.20 8.47 19.09
N PRO A 52 -16.03 8.02 18.61
CA PRO A 52 -15.96 6.79 17.84
C PRO A 52 -16.48 5.62 18.67
N ARG A 53 -17.32 4.79 18.04
CA ARG A 53 -17.87 3.58 18.65
C ARG A 53 -16.71 2.70 19.13
N ARG A 54 -16.93 1.91 20.18
CA ARG A 54 -15.90 1.02 20.75
C ARG A 54 -15.21 0.16 19.68
N ALA A 55 -15.97 -0.34 18.70
CA ALA A 55 -15.44 -1.11 17.57
C ALA A 55 -14.49 -0.29 16.67
N ALA A 56 -14.81 0.98 16.39
CA ALA A 56 -13.94 1.85 15.58
C ALA A 56 -12.62 2.12 16.29
N ARG A 57 -12.65 2.40 17.61
CA ARG A 57 -11.43 2.58 18.41
C ARG A 57 -10.58 1.32 18.49
N ALA A 58 -11.23 0.16 18.62
CA ALA A 58 -10.53 -1.11 18.62
C ALA A 58 -9.84 -1.38 17.27
N PHE A 59 -10.51 -1.05 16.17
CA PHE A 59 -9.95 -1.15 14.83
C PHE A 59 -8.81 -0.16 14.59
N GLU A 60 -8.97 1.11 14.99
CA GLU A 60 -7.90 2.13 14.94
C GLU A 60 -6.65 1.67 15.68
N LYS A 61 -6.83 1.12 16.89
CA LYS A 61 -5.72 0.59 17.69
C LYS A 61 -5.04 -0.60 17.02
N TRP A 62 -5.82 -1.61 16.61
CA TRP A 62 -5.28 -2.77 15.91
C TRP A 62 -4.53 -2.37 14.64
N LEU A 63 -5.10 -1.46 13.84
CA LEU A 63 -4.47 -0.98 12.61
C LEU A 63 -3.15 -0.27 12.89
N ALA A 64 -3.06 0.55 13.95
CA ALA A 64 -1.81 1.19 14.35
C ALA A 64 -0.74 0.17 14.79
N ASP A 65 -1.13 -0.87 15.53
CA ASP A 65 -0.24 -1.94 15.99
C ASP A 65 0.30 -2.77 14.80
N GLU A 66 -0.56 -3.11 13.82
CA GLU A 66 -0.14 -3.79 12.59
C GLU A 66 0.82 -2.93 11.76
N LEU A 67 0.50 -1.64 11.57
CA LEU A 67 1.34 -0.72 10.81
C LEU A 67 2.72 -0.48 11.47
N ALA A 68 2.80 -0.53 12.80
CA ALA A 68 4.09 -0.47 13.51
C ALA A 68 4.96 -1.71 13.27
N THR A 69 4.34 -2.83 12.92
CA THR A 69 5.03 -4.10 12.63
C THR A 69 5.49 -4.19 11.18
N VAL A 70 4.83 -3.49 10.26
CA VAL A 70 5.25 -3.38 8.85
C VAL A 70 6.41 -2.40 8.77
N ALA A 71 7.65 -2.91 8.76
CA ALA A 71 8.83 -2.10 8.50
C ALA A 71 8.66 -1.29 7.19
N PRO A 72 9.00 0.01 7.18
CA PRO A 72 8.82 0.82 5.97
C PRO A 72 9.69 0.25 4.84
N PRO A 73 9.14 0.07 3.62
CA PRO A 73 9.94 -0.36 2.48
C PRO A 73 10.99 0.71 2.18
N LEU A 74 12.27 0.28 2.15
CA LEU A 74 13.44 1.09 1.80
C LEU A 74 13.40 1.55 0.33
#